data_AF-A0A654AL65-F1
#
_entry.id   AF-A0A654AL65-F1
#
_cell.length_a   1.000
_cell.length_b   1.000
_cell.length_c   1.000
_cell.angle_alpha   90.00
_cell.angle_beta   90.00
_cell.angle_gamma   90.00
#
_symmetry.space_group_name_H-M   'P 1'
#
loop_
_entity.id
_entity.type
_entity.pdbx_description
1 polymer ?
#
loop_
_entity_poly.entity_id
_entity_poly.type
_entity_poly.pdbx_seq_one_letter_code
_entity_poly.pdbx_strand_id
1 'polypeptide(L)'
;MHRIDVPSAAAGNQFTEGSPAGGVPATTVTADWLNDVQGNIAEVVEAAGIELVKGDFGQLLGAIQALSTISLGAGGIATNDYVKIPFKDKATGSRRELIFQFGVASITGGSPLTVTLPIACTVFNKGFAQWGSAAFSGGVSSKGSFAVHSPTLGTITISPTDATGTFSVLWFSFGV
;
A
#
# COMPACT_ATOMS: atom_id res chain seq x y z
N MET A 1 8.64 -6.60 24.60
CA MET A 1 10.00 -6.85 25.09
C MET A 1 10.31 -6.10 26.38
N HIS A 2 10.83 -6.78 27.41
CA HIS A 2 11.39 -6.19 28.63
C HIS A 2 12.93 -6.21 28.61
N ARG A 3 13.55 -5.37 29.44
CA ARG A 3 15.02 -5.37 29.63
C ARG A 3 15.44 -6.46 30.62
N ILE A 4 16.72 -6.84 30.63
CA ILE A 4 17.27 -7.85 31.54
C ILE A 4 17.18 -7.37 32.99
N ASP A 5 16.52 -8.14 33.86
CA ASP A 5 16.10 -7.73 35.19
C ASP A 5 16.60 -8.67 36.31
N VAL A 6 17.66 -9.41 36.04
CA VAL A 6 18.33 -10.21 37.05
C VAL A 6 19.17 -9.37 38.01
N PRO A 7 19.46 -9.85 39.23
CA PRO A 7 20.34 -9.16 40.17
C PRO A 7 21.76 -8.87 39.64
N SER A 8 22.24 -9.65 38.67
CA SER A 8 23.53 -9.43 37.99
C SER A 8 23.47 -8.45 36.81
N ALA A 9 22.32 -7.81 36.56
CA ALA A 9 22.20 -6.80 35.51
C ALA A 9 22.92 -5.51 35.92
N ALA A 10 23.50 -4.83 34.93
CA ALA A 10 24.07 -3.51 35.13
C ALA A 10 22.98 -2.45 35.31
N ALA A 11 23.39 -1.24 35.72
CA ALA A 11 22.49 -0.11 35.87
C ALA A 11 21.64 0.12 34.60
N GLY A 12 20.35 0.33 34.79
CA GLY A 12 19.41 0.53 33.69
C GLY A 12 18.96 -0.75 32.97
N ASN A 13 19.12 -1.91 33.62
CA ASN A 13 18.72 -3.23 33.10
C ASN A 13 19.49 -3.57 31.82
N GLN A 14 20.81 -3.42 31.89
CA GLN A 14 21.73 -3.65 30.77
C GLN A 14 22.66 -4.84 31.04
N PHE A 15 23.29 -5.35 29.98
CA PHE A 15 24.29 -6.41 30.08
C PHE A 15 25.66 -5.87 30.48
N THR A 16 26.41 -6.66 31.23
CA THR A 16 27.83 -6.43 31.52
C THR A 16 28.60 -7.75 31.51
N GLU A 17 29.83 -7.72 31.01
CA GLU A 17 30.80 -8.82 31.12
C GLU A 17 31.29 -9.01 32.56
N GLY A 18 30.94 -8.09 33.46
CA GLY A 18 31.49 -8.03 34.80
C GLY A 18 32.96 -7.61 34.82
N SER A 19 33.61 -7.79 35.97
CA SER A 19 35.03 -7.55 36.15
C SER A 19 35.52 -8.41 37.32
N PRO A 20 36.32 -9.47 37.07
CA PRO A 20 36.92 -10.27 38.14
C PRO A 20 37.80 -9.44 39.08
N ALA A 21 38.53 -8.47 38.54
CA ALA A 21 39.39 -7.56 39.33
C ALA A 21 38.57 -6.60 40.21
N GLY A 22 37.36 -6.22 39.76
CA GLY A 22 36.45 -5.35 40.48
C GLY A 22 35.41 -6.08 41.35
N GLY A 23 35.41 -7.41 41.37
CA GLY A 23 34.38 -8.22 42.05
C GLY A 23 32.98 -8.08 41.46
N VAL A 24 32.85 -7.64 40.20
CA VAL A 24 31.55 -7.46 39.53
C VAL A 24 31.24 -8.74 38.74
N PRO A 25 30.13 -9.45 39.05
CA PRO A 25 29.74 -10.62 38.27
C PRO A 25 29.26 -10.21 36.87
N ALA A 26 29.44 -11.10 35.89
CA ALA A 26 28.83 -10.95 34.58
C ALA A 26 27.30 -11.10 34.66
N THR A 27 26.58 -10.50 33.72
CA THR A 27 25.13 -10.64 33.66
C THR A 27 24.72 -12.06 33.30
N THR A 28 23.92 -12.67 34.17
CA THR A 28 23.29 -13.96 33.91
C THR A 28 22.12 -13.76 32.93
N VAL A 29 22.19 -14.38 31.76
CA VAL A 29 21.10 -14.35 30.78
C VAL A 29 20.06 -15.41 31.16
N THR A 30 18.81 -15.01 31.37
CA THR A 30 17.73 -15.91 31.80
C THR A 30 16.93 -16.47 30.63
N ALA A 31 16.33 -17.64 30.85
CA ALA A 31 15.37 -18.22 29.92
C ALA A 31 14.18 -17.28 29.69
N ASP A 32 13.68 -16.61 30.74
CA ASP A 32 12.56 -15.68 30.62
C ASP A 32 12.87 -14.53 29.65
N TRP A 33 14.05 -13.91 29.79
CA TRP A 33 14.47 -12.84 28.88
C TRP A 33 14.65 -13.36 27.44
N LEU A 34 15.27 -14.53 27.25
CA LEU A 34 15.44 -15.13 25.91
C LEU A 34 14.11 -15.53 25.27
N ASN A 35 13.16 -16.04 26.05
CA ASN A 35 11.82 -16.39 25.57
C ASN A 35 11.03 -15.16 25.16
N ASP A 36 11.15 -14.04 25.89
CA ASP A 36 10.54 -12.78 25.48
C ASP A 36 11.16 -12.26 24.17
N VAL A 37 12.49 -12.27 24.04
CA VAL A 37 13.17 -11.93 22.76
C VAL A 37 12.65 -12.80 21.62
N GLN A 38 12.63 -14.13 21.83
CA GLN A 38 12.16 -15.09 20.84
C GLN A 38 10.69 -14.83 20.48
N GLY A 39 9.82 -14.59 21.47
CA GLY A 39 8.39 -14.33 21.27
C GLY A 39 8.15 -13.09 20.44
N ASN A 40 8.82 -11.96 20.73
CA ASN A 40 8.66 -10.74 19.94
C ASN A 40 9.14 -10.94 18.49
N ILE A 41 10.21 -11.73 18.26
CA ILE A 41 10.67 -12.06 16.90
C ILE A 41 9.68 -12.98 16.19
N ALA A 42 9.16 -13.99 16.88
CA ALA A 42 8.15 -14.91 16.36
C ALA A 42 6.86 -14.18 15.95
N GLU A 43 6.37 -13.26 16.79
CA GLU A 43 5.20 -12.44 16.49
C GLU A 43 5.37 -11.62 15.21
N VAL A 44 6.57 -11.08 14.93
CA VAL A 44 6.84 -10.36 13.68
C VAL A 44 6.71 -11.29 12.47
N VAL A 45 7.16 -12.54 12.59
CA VAL A 45 7.07 -13.55 11.52
C VAL A 45 5.62 -13.98 11.29
N GLU A 46 4.89 -14.27 12.36
CA GLU A 46 3.49 -14.66 12.28
C GLU A 46 2.60 -13.51 11.77
N ALA A 47 2.89 -12.26 12.14
CA ALA A 47 2.20 -11.09 11.62
C ALA A 47 2.39 -10.90 10.10
N ALA A 48 3.48 -11.43 9.54
CA ALA A 48 3.70 -11.49 8.09
C ALA A 48 2.96 -12.66 7.41
N GLY A 49 2.20 -13.47 8.16
CA GLY A 49 1.50 -14.65 7.66
C GLY A 49 2.39 -15.86 7.41
N ILE A 50 3.59 -15.88 7.99
CA ILE A 50 4.58 -16.96 7.83
C ILE A 50 4.50 -17.89 9.06
N GLU A 51 4.33 -19.20 8.84
CA GLU A 51 4.35 -20.20 9.91
C GLU A 51 5.78 -20.43 10.42
N LEU A 52 5.98 -20.53 11.73
CA LEU A 52 7.32 -20.70 12.34
C LEU A 52 7.89 -22.10 12.04
N VAL A 53 9.10 -22.15 11.50
CA VAL A 53 9.80 -23.40 11.14
C VAL A 53 11.16 -23.43 11.81
N LYS A 54 11.34 -24.39 12.72
CA LYS A 54 12.61 -24.58 13.44
C LYS A 54 13.76 -24.83 12.46
N GLY A 55 14.82 -24.04 12.58
CA GLY A 55 16.04 -24.17 11.77
C GLY A 55 16.03 -23.35 10.47
N ASP A 56 14.92 -22.66 10.17
CA ASP A 56 14.89 -21.69 9.07
C ASP A 56 15.32 -20.30 9.58
N PHE A 57 16.55 -19.90 9.24
CA PHE A 57 17.10 -18.60 9.60
C PHE A 57 16.63 -17.46 8.68
N GLY A 58 15.89 -17.77 7.62
CA GLY A 58 15.37 -16.80 6.66
C GLY A 58 14.05 -16.15 7.08
N GLN A 59 13.34 -16.72 8.06
CA GLN A 59 11.96 -16.31 8.38
C GLN A 59 11.83 -14.85 8.83
N LEU A 60 12.74 -14.37 9.69
CA LEU A 60 12.73 -12.97 10.12
C LEU A 60 13.00 -12.01 8.96
N LEU A 61 13.93 -12.36 8.06
CA LEU A 61 14.19 -11.57 6.86
C LEU A 61 12.98 -11.57 5.93
N GLY A 62 12.37 -12.73 5.69
CA GLY A 62 11.16 -12.86 4.88
C GLY A 62 10.00 -12.04 5.46
N ALA A 63 9.83 -12.05 6.79
CA ALA A 63 8.84 -11.25 7.48
C ALA A 63 9.10 -9.75 7.32
N ILE A 64 10.33 -9.29 7.52
CA ILE A 64 10.71 -7.90 7.28
C ILE A 64 10.45 -7.52 5.83
N GLN A 65 10.80 -8.36 4.86
CA GLN A 65 10.52 -8.11 3.44
C GLN A 65 9.03 -8.04 3.14
N ALA A 66 8.21 -8.96 3.66
CA ALA A 66 6.76 -8.96 3.48
C ALA A 66 6.08 -7.74 4.13
N LEU A 67 6.54 -7.34 5.32
CA LEU A 67 6.02 -6.17 6.04
C LEU A 67 6.59 -4.85 5.52
N SER A 68 7.77 -4.86 4.87
CA SER A 68 8.43 -3.67 4.32
C SER A 68 8.11 -3.44 2.84
N THR A 69 7.75 -4.49 2.10
CA THR A 69 7.23 -4.32 0.76
C THR A 69 5.99 -3.46 0.88
N ILE A 70 6.00 -2.36 0.14
CA ILE A 70 4.82 -1.63 -0.27
C ILE A 70 3.94 -2.68 -0.95
N SER A 71 3.16 -3.41 -0.15
CA SER A 71 1.97 -4.08 -0.65
C SER A 71 1.23 -2.97 -1.35
N LEU A 72 1.10 -3.10 -2.67
CA LEU A 72 0.13 -2.32 -3.42
C LEU A 72 -1.18 -2.57 -2.65
N GLY A 73 -1.57 -1.58 -1.85
CA GLY A 73 -2.54 -1.73 -0.78
C GLY A 73 -3.84 -2.31 -1.33
N ALA A 74 -4.62 -2.93 -0.44
CA ALA A 74 -5.86 -3.66 -0.74
C ALA A 74 -6.61 -3.08 -1.95
N GLY A 75 -6.57 -3.83 -3.06
CA GLY A 75 -7.08 -3.43 -4.37
C GLY A 75 -6.90 -4.57 -5.37
N GLY A 76 -7.74 -4.66 -6.39
CA GLY A 76 -7.68 -5.71 -7.41
C GLY A 76 -7.40 -5.17 -8.82
N ILE A 77 -7.36 -6.08 -9.80
CA ILE A 77 -7.18 -5.75 -11.23
C ILE A 77 -8.41 -6.16 -12.07
N ALA A 78 -9.59 -6.18 -11.44
CA ALA A 78 -10.84 -6.49 -12.13
C ALA A 78 -11.27 -5.34 -13.07
N THR A 79 -12.34 -5.57 -13.84
CA THR A 79 -12.83 -4.64 -14.87
C THR A 79 -13.18 -3.24 -14.35
N ASN A 80 -13.58 -3.09 -13.08
CA ASN A 80 -13.74 -1.81 -12.40
C ASN A 80 -13.16 -1.96 -11.00
N ASP A 81 -11.96 -1.46 -10.80
CA ASP A 81 -11.17 -1.77 -9.61
C ASP A 81 -10.17 -0.66 -9.29
N TYR A 82 -9.42 -0.84 -8.22
CA TYR A 82 -8.44 0.10 -7.76
C TYR A 82 -7.23 -0.58 -7.16
N VAL A 83 -6.14 0.17 -7.10
CA VAL A 83 -4.90 -0.18 -6.41
C VAL A 83 -4.54 0.99 -5.52
N LYS A 84 -4.18 0.70 -4.27
CA LYS A 84 -3.61 1.70 -3.36
C LYS A 84 -2.09 1.63 -3.39
N ILE A 85 -1.43 2.77 -3.32
CA ILE A 85 0.03 2.86 -3.32
C ILE A 85 0.41 3.69 -2.10
N PRO A 86 0.87 3.06 -1.00
CA PRO A 86 1.31 3.80 0.16
C PRO A 86 2.57 4.62 -0.16
N PHE A 87 2.61 5.86 0.35
CA PHE A 87 3.76 6.76 0.22
C PHE A 87 3.93 7.60 1.50
N LYS A 88 5.12 8.21 1.65
CA LYS A 88 5.34 9.26 2.65
C LYS A 88 5.22 10.62 2.00
N ASP A 89 4.34 11.46 2.52
CA ASP A 89 4.16 12.82 2.05
C ASP A 89 5.42 13.65 2.29
N LYS A 90 5.89 14.34 1.24
CA LYS A 90 7.16 15.08 1.28
C LYS A 90 7.10 16.29 2.23
N ALA A 91 5.94 16.94 2.35
CA ALA A 91 5.80 18.17 3.13
C ALA A 91 5.57 17.89 4.61
N THR A 92 4.79 16.84 4.92
CA THR A 92 4.35 16.53 6.28
C THR A 92 5.06 15.30 6.88
N GLY A 93 5.77 14.51 6.07
CA GLY A 93 6.38 13.24 6.49
C GLY A 93 5.37 12.14 6.83
N SER A 94 4.08 12.43 6.78
CA SER A 94 2.99 11.52 7.16
C SER A 94 2.81 10.41 6.12
N ARG A 95 2.40 9.22 6.56
CA ARG A 95 2.03 8.12 5.66
C ARG A 95 0.66 8.42 5.03
N ARG A 96 0.57 8.28 3.71
CA ARG A 96 -0.65 8.48 2.92
C ARG A 96 -0.75 7.40 1.84
N GLU A 97 -1.89 7.31 1.16
CA GLU A 97 -2.13 6.32 0.10
C GLU A 97 -2.54 7.03 -1.19
N LEU A 98 -1.81 6.80 -2.29
CA LEU A 98 -2.29 7.18 -3.61
C LEU A 98 -3.25 6.10 -4.08
N ILE A 99 -4.49 6.47 -4.35
CA ILE A 99 -5.48 5.60 -4.98
C ILE A 99 -5.32 5.76 -6.49
N PHE A 100 -5.08 4.66 -7.20
CA PHE A 100 -5.17 4.56 -8.65
C PHE A 100 -6.33 3.63 -8.99
N GLN A 101 -7.33 4.11 -9.69
CA GLN A 101 -8.56 3.36 -9.94
C GLN A 101 -9.00 3.50 -11.37
N PHE A 102 -9.64 2.47 -11.88
CA PHE A 102 -9.89 2.32 -13.30
C PHE A 102 -11.18 1.56 -13.54
N GLY A 103 -11.68 1.71 -14.75
CA GLY A 103 -12.83 0.96 -15.18
C GLY A 103 -13.19 1.20 -16.62
N VAL A 104 -14.32 0.63 -17.01
CA VAL A 104 -14.91 0.81 -18.34
C VAL A 104 -16.31 1.36 -18.22
N ALA A 105 -16.68 2.24 -19.14
CA ALA A 105 -18.02 2.80 -19.20
C ALA A 105 -18.49 2.88 -20.66
N SER A 106 -19.79 2.66 -20.88
CA SER A 106 -20.43 2.88 -22.18
C SER A 106 -21.04 4.28 -22.20
N ILE A 107 -20.61 5.10 -23.14
CA ILE A 107 -21.02 6.51 -23.26
C ILE A 107 -21.69 6.71 -24.61
N THR A 108 -22.73 7.55 -24.64
CA THR A 108 -23.41 7.95 -25.86
C THR A 108 -22.99 9.35 -26.27
N GLY A 109 -22.69 9.54 -27.56
CA GLY A 109 -22.28 10.81 -28.13
C GLY A 109 -23.23 11.96 -27.78
N GLY A 110 -22.66 13.12 -27.47
CA GLY A 110 -23.41 14.30 -27.02
C GLY A 110 -24.00 14.22 -25.60
N SER A 111 -23.86 13.08 -24.91
CA SER A 111 -24.41 12.87 -23.56
C SER A 111 -23.28 12.59 -22.54
N PRO A 112 -22.99 13.53 -21.63
CA PRO A 112 -22.06 13.29 -20.53
C PRO A 112 -22.50 12.12 -19.64
N LEU A 113 -21.53 11.32 -19.17
CA LEU A 113 -21.75 10.25 -18.20
C LEU A 113 -20.90 10.50 -16.94
N THR A 114 -21.53 10.42 -15.77
CA THR A 114 -20.83 10.39 -14.49
C THR A 114 -20.66 8.95 -14.02
N VAL A 115 -19.41 8.55 -13.81
CA VAL A 115 -19.01 7.25 -13.29
C VAL A 115 -18.67 7.37 -11.82
N THR A 116 -19.20 6.45 -11.00
CA THR A 116 -18.84 6.29 -9.59
C THR A 116 -17.57 5.48 -9.47
N LEU A 117 -16.63 5.99 -8.68
CA LEU A 117 -15.35 5.35 -8.42
C LEU A 117 -15.52 4.16 -7.46
N PRO A 118 -14.76 3.06 -7.63
CA PRO A 118 -14.74 1.93 -6.71
C PRO A 118 -14.49 2.35 -5.26
N ILE A 119 -13.64 3.35 -5.06
CA ILE A 119 -13.40 3.97 -3.76
C ILE A 119 -13.31 5.50 -3.88
N ALA A 120 -13.94 6.20 -2.93
CA ALA A 120 -13.81 7.65 -2.86
C ALA A 120 -12.41 8.05 -2.37
N CYS A 121 -11.82 9.06 -3.03
CA CYS A 121 -10.61 9.72 -2.55
C CYS A 121 -10.91 10.59 -1.32
N THR A 122 -9.88 11.00 -0.58
CA THR A 122 -10.04 11.73 0.69
C THR A 122 -9.72 13.23 0.61
N VAL A 123 -8.94 13.65 -0.39
CA VAL A 123 -8.41 15.00 -0.56
C VAL A 123 -8.59 15.50 -1.98
N PHE A 124 -8.20 14.71 -2.98
CA PHE A 124 -8.40 15.09 -4.37
C PHE A 124 -8.62 13.87 -5.26
N ASN A 125 -9.24 14.11 -6.40
CA ASN A 125 -9.42 13.15 -7.48
C ASN A 125 -9.13 13.85 -8.81
N LYS A 126 -8.34 13.22 -9.69
CA LYS A 126 -8.09 13.64 -11.06
C LYS A 126 -8.43 12.49 -12.00
N GLY A 127 -9.47 12.70 -12.80
CA GLY A 127 -9.96 11.75 -13.79
C GLY A 127 -9.34 11.94 -15.17
N PHE A 128 -9.20 10.84 -15.89
CA PHE A 128 -8.74 10.75 -17.27
C PHE A 128 -9.55 9.66 -17.98
N ALA A 129 -9.69 9.78 -19.29
CA ALA A 129 -10.44 8.82 -20.09
C ALA A 129 -9.78 8.64 -21.46
N GLN A 130 -9.80 7.41 -21.94
CA GLN A 130 -9.31 7.02 -23.26
C GLN A 130 -10.32 6.08 -23.93
N TRP A 131 -10.41 6.16 -25.25
CA TRP A 131 -11.18 5.21 -26.06
C TRP A 131 -10.80 3.75 -25.76
N GLY A 132 -11.80 2.90 -25.48
CA GLY A 132 -11.59 1.49 -25.09
C GLY A 132 -11.09 0.57 -26.19
N SER A 133 -11.01 1.03 -27.44
CA SER A 133 -10.32 0.34 -28.53
C SER A 133 -8.99 1.02 -28.81
N ALA A 134 -7.87 0.39 -28.44
CA ALA A 134 -6.53 0.82 -28.85
C ALA A 134 -6.38 0.65 -30.37
N ALA A 135 -6.80 1.64 -31.15
CA ALA A 135 -6.40 1.75 -32.55
C ALA A 135 -5.38 2.89 -32.67
N PHE A 136 -4.12 2.60 -32.33
CA PHE A 136 -3.00 3.20 -33.04
C PHE A 136 -2.83 2.44 -34.36
N SER A 137 -3.76 2.62 -35.29
CA SER A 137 -3.55 2.22 -36.68
C SER A 137 -4.47 3.05 -37.57
N GLY A 138 -3.84 3.65 -38.59
CA GLY A 138 -4.38 4.74 -39.39
C GLY A 138 -5.76 4.46 -39.96
N GLY A 139 -6.71 5.30 -39.57
CA GLY A 139 -8.05 5.36 -40.11
C GLY A 139 -8.76 6.56 -39.51
N VAL A 140 -8.79 7.67 -40.25
CA VAL A 140 -9.38 8.98 -39.90
C VAL A 140 -10.91 8.96 -39.79
N SER A 141 -11.50 7.98 -39.11
CA SER A 141 -12.85 8.15 -38.56
C SER A 141 -12.69 8.81 -37.21
N SER A 142 -12.86 10.12 -37.15
CA SER A 142 -12.72 10.97 -35.97
C SER A 142 -13.55 10.43 -34.80
N LYS A 143 -12.95 9.53 -33.99
CA LYS A 143 -13.48 9.20 -32.67
C LYS A 143 -13.14 10.42 -31.82
N GLY A 144 -14.14 11.27 -31.60
CA GLY A 144 -13.97 12.61 -31.04
C GLY A 144 -13.14 12.72 -29.76
N SER A 145 -12.96 13.94 -29.30
CA SER A 145 -12.40 14.28 -28.00
C SER A 145 -13.40 14.06 -26.85
N PHE A 146 -12.85 14.01 -25.64
CA PHE A 146 -13.59 13.99 -24.38
C PHE A 146 -13.10 15.12 -23.49
N ALA A 147 -14.03 15.76 -22.79
CA ALA A 147 -13.69 16.47 -21.57
C ALA A 147 -13.89 15.52 -20.38
N VAL A 148 -12.95 15.55 -19.43
CA VAL A 148 -13.05 14.80 -18.18
C VAL A 148 -12.98 15.78 -17.03
N HIS A 149 -13.94 15.69 -16.11
CA HIS A 149 -13.94 16.47 -14.88
C HIS A 149 -14.20 15.58 -13.68
N SER A 150 -13.62 15.91 -12.53
CA SER A 150 -13.84 15.20 -11.26
C SER A 150 -14.72 16.08 -10.37
N PRO A 151 -16.06 15.97 -10.44
CA PRO A 151 -16.94 16.88 -9.71
C PRO A 151 -16.94 16.62 -8.20
N THR A 152 -16.57 15.40 -7.80
CA THR A 152 -16.45 14.99 -6.40
C THR A 152 -15.24 14.08 -6.23
N LEU A 153 -14.94 13.74 -4.97
CA LEU A 153 -13.90 12.77 -4.63
C LEU A 153 -14.29 11.31 -4.96
N GLY A 154 -15.55 11.03 -5.24
CA GLY A 154 -16.06 9.68 -5.53
C GLY A 154 -16.53 9.47 -6.97
N THR A 155 -16.35 10.45 -7.85
CA THR A 155 -16.89 10.38 -9.22
C THR A 155 -15.99 11.07 -10.23
N ILE A 156 -16.06 10.62 -11.48
CA ILE A 156 -15.58 11.36 -12.65
C ILE A 156 -16.72 11.50 -13.65
N THR A 157 -16.76 12.60 -14.38
CA THR A 157 -17.68 12.80 -15.50
C THR A 157 -16.89 12.87 -16.79
N ILE A 158 -17.32 12.10 -17.77
CA ILE A 158 -16.74 12.01 -19.10
C ILE A 158 -17.77 12.57 -20.08
N SER A 159 -17.42 13.66 -20.74
CA SER A 159 -18.29 14.41 -21.65
C SER A 159 -17.73 14.31 -23.07
N PRO A 160 -18.35 13.54 -23.98
CA PRO A 160 -17.97 13.54 -25.39
C PRO A 160 -18.21 14.91 -26.01
N THR A 161 -17.23 15.46 -26.72
CA THR A 161 -17.33 16.80 -27.31
C THR A 161 -17.78 16.80 -28.77
N ASP A 162 -17.51 15.72 -29.50
CA ASP A 162 -17.65 15.62 -30.96
C ASP A 162 -17.84 14.15 -31.41
N ALA A 163 -17.92 13.20 -30.46
CA ALA A 163 -18.23 11.82 -30.76
C ALA A 163 -19.74 11.62 -31.01
N THR A 164 -20.06 10.76 -31.97
CA THR A 164 -21.43 10.32 -32.29
C THR A 164 -21.57 8.81 -32.05
N GLY A 165 -22.77 8.36 -31.68
CA GLY A 165 -23.05 6.96 -31.37
C GLY A 165 -22.64 6.52 -29.95
N THR A 166 -22.87 5.24 -29.62
CA THR A 166 -22.52 4.65 -28.32
C THR A 166 -21.21 3.87 -28.42
N PHE A 167 -20.33 4.04 -27.43
CA PHE A 167 -19.00 3.45 -27.45
C PHE A 167 -18.47 3.19 -26.03
N SER A 168 -17.50 2.29 -25.93
CA SER A 168 -16.81 1.98 -24.68
C SER A 168 -15.59 2.88 -24.47
N VAL A 169 -15.45 3.38 -23.25
CA VAL A 169 -14.35 4.22 -22.79
C VAL A 169 -13.69 3.53 -21.60
N LEU A 170 -12.36 3.40 -21.66
CA LEU A 170 -11.56 3.08 -20.50
C LEU A 170 -11.33 4.39 -19.74
N TRP A 171 -11.57 4.38 -18.44
CA TRP A 171 -11.30 5.53 -17.59
C TRP A 171 -10.34 5.13 -16.49
N PHE A 172 -9.57 6.12 -16.04
CA PHE A 172 -8.75 6.01 -14.86
C PHE A 172 -8.85 7.30 -14.04
N SER A 173 -8.67 7.16 -12.74
CA SER A 173 -8.66 8.24 -11.78
C SER A 173 -7.52 8.00 -10.82
N PHE A 174 -6.84 9.07 -10.44
CA PHE A 174 -5.93 9.03 -9.32
C PHE A 174 -6.27 10.10 -8.30
N GLY A 175 -6.02 9.78 -7.05
CA GLY A 175 -6.33 10.68 -5.96
C GLY A 175 -5.68 10.24 -4.67
N VAL A 176 -5.76 11.10 -3.67
CA VAL A 176 -5.51 10.72 -2.28
C VAL A 176 -6.77 10.98 -1.52
#